data_AF-A0A939YFA1-F1
#
_entry.id   AF-A0A939YFA1-F1
#
_cell.length_a   1.000
_cell.length_b   1.000
_cell.length_c   1.000
_cell.angle_alpha   90.00
_cell.angle_beta   90.00
_cell.angle_gamma   90.00
#
_symmetry.space_group_name_H-M   'P 1'
#
loop_
_entity.id
_entity.type
_entity.pdbx_description
1 polymer ?
#
loop_
_entity_poly.entity_id
_entity_poly.type
_entity_poly.pdbx_seq_one_letter_code
_entity_poly.pdbx_strand_id
1 'polypeptide(L)'
;MSNYLYITYFVVFLQLIGLTIAVIVDPYIIKKHRIVILINCALTLILVAQNYLDCTFSLDDTKVIPRLIVSILGYAIRPLILIMWLYLIRRDQKLIVAWILVILNAIVHMTAFFSGVCFTISSDNSFVRGPLGYTCHVISAVLLLYLYWLSADMYIENVNDQIDEGAAKAASGISSTTSNNQMKQDFMRYSYGLGALVPTVCVLIIVISVVMDSRIGGMYQPIAFLTIAITSCNLFYYIWLHFGFARKHGGKLKVS
;
A
#
# COMPACT_ATOMS: atom_id res chain seq x y z
N MET A 1 19.25 -4.39 21.88
CA MET A 1 17.88 -4.53 21.31
C MET A 1 17.14 -3.19 21.26
N SER A 2 17.14 -2.40 22.34
CA SER A 2 16.45 -1.09 22.43
C SER A 2 16.83 -0.04 21.36
N ASN A 3 18.09 0.04 20.90
CA ASN A 3 18.46 1.03 19.88
C ASN A 3 17.89 0.74 18.48
N TYR A 4 17.84 -0.53 18.05
CA TYR A 4 17.29 -0.92 16.74
C TYR A 4 15.78 -0.71 16.65
N LEU A 5 15.09 -0.86 17.80
CA LEU A 5 13.68 -0.57 18.00
C LEU A 5 13.36 0.88 17.62
N TYR A 6 14.03 1.84 18.25
CA TYR A 6 13.80 3.26 18.00
C TYR A 6 14.16 3.67 16.58
N ILE A 7 15.25 3.13 16.02
CA ILE A 7 15.66 3.42 14.64
C ILE A 7 14.57 2.98 13.65
N THR A 8 13.98 1.79 13.84
CA THR A 8 12.95 1.28 12.93
C THR A 8 11.68 2.15 12.96
N TYR A 9 11.18 2.50 14.16
CA TYR A 9 10.04 3.41 14.27
C TYR A 9 10.35 4.79 13.68
N PHE A 10 11.54 5.31 13.95
CA PHE A 10 11.97 6.60 13.43
C PHE A 10 11.97 6.63 11.90
N VAL A 11 12.52 5.61 11.24
CA VAL A 11 12.54 5.51 9.77
C VAL A 11 11.12 5.46 9.19
N VAL A 12 10.26 4.61 9.75
CA VAL A 12 8.86 4.47 9.30
C VAL A 12 8.08 5.77 9.49
N PHE A 13 8.29 6.46 10.62
CA PHE A 13 7.62 7.72 10.93
C PHE A 13 8.09 8.85 10.01
N LEU A 14 9.41 8.94 9.77
CA LEU A 14 9.99 9.91 8.84
C LEU A 14 9.47 9.70 7.43
N GLN A 15 9.33 8.44 7.00
CA GLN A 15 8.76 8.09 5.70
C GLN A 15 7.30 8.55 5.57
N LEU A 16 6.48 8.36 6.61
CA LEU A 16 5.08 8.83 6.62
C LEU A 16 4.98 10.35 6.62
N ILE A 17 5.84 11.05 7.37
CA ILE A 17 5.90 12.52 7.34
C ILE A 17 6.29 13.00 5.95
N GLY A 18 7.37 12.45 5.38
CA GLY A 18 7.85 12.82 4.06
C GLY A 18 6.78 12.60 2.98
N LEU A 19 6.11 11.45 3.00
CA LEU A 19 5.00 11.16 2.11
C LEU A 19 3.83 12.15 2.29
N THR A 20 3.46 12.46 3.53
CA THR A 20 2.37 13.40 3.83
C THR A 20 2.68 14.80 3.30
N ILE A 21 3.90 15.31 3.52
CA ILE A 21 4.35 16.61 3.01
C ILE A 21 4.35 16.60 1.48
N ALA A 22 4.91 15.56 0.86
CA ALA A 22 4.96 15.44 -0.59
C ALA A 22 3.56 15.51 -1.21
N VAL A 23 2.59 14.78 -0.66
CA VAL A 23 1.19 14.76 -1.13
C VAL A 23 0.50 16.12 -1.00
N ILE A 24 0.81 16.88 0.05
CA ILE A 24 0.23 18.21 0.29
C ILE A 24 0.76 19.22 -0.73
N VAL A 25 2.08 19.19 -0.98
CA VAL A 25 2.78 20.13 -1.84
C VAL A 25 2.56 19.81 -3.33
N ASP A 26 2.29 18.56 -3.69
CA ASP A 26 2.18 18.12 -5.08
C ASP A 26 1.01 18.81 -5.84
N PRO A 27 1.30 19.65 -6.85
CA PRO A 27 0.29 20.35 -7.62
C PRO A 27 -0.40 19.47 -8.67
N TYR A 28 0.18 18.32 -9.04
CA TYR A 28 -0.33 17.45 -10.12
C TYR A 28 -1.47 16.52 -9.66
N ILE A 29 -1.66 16.37 -8.34
CA ILE A 29 -2.67 15.48 -7.77
C ILE A 29 -4.01 16.19 -7.61
N ILE A 30 -5.05 15.59 -8.18
CA ILE A 30 -6.45 16.03 -8.03
C ILE A 30 -6.85 15.95 -6.55
N LYS A 31 -7.58 16.96 -6.04
CA LYS A 31 -8.01 17.05 -4.62
C LYS A 31 -8.61 15.74 -4.07
N LYS A 32 -9.43 15.04 -4.87
CA LYS A 32 -10.03 13.75 -4.47
C LYS A 32 -8.97 12.66 -4.21
N HIS A 33 -7.99 12.52 -5.11
CA HIS A 33 -6.90 11.55 -4.95
C HIS A 33 -5.99 11.93 -3.79
N ARG A 34 -5.74 13.23 -3.60
CA ARG A 34 -4.97 13.73 -2.46
C ARG A 34 -5.58 13.29 -1.13
N ILE A 35 -6.91 13.44 -0.97
CA ILE A 35 -7.61 13.01 0.24
C ILE A 35 -7.45 11.50 0.47
N VAL A 36 -7.57 10.67 -0.57
CA VAL A 36 -7.41 9.21 -0.45
C VAL A 36 -5.98 8.85 -0.01
N ILE A 37 -4.95 9.48 -0.57
CA ILE A 37 -3.56 9.23 -0.17
C ILE A 37 -3.33 9.68 1.29
N LEU A 38 -3.89 10.83 1.69
CA LEU A 38 -3.79 11.30 3.08
C LEU A 38 -4.52 10.37 4.06
N ILE A 39 -5.69 9.84 3.69
CA ILE A 39 -6.38 8.81 4.47
C ILE A 39 -5.49 7.57 4.59
N ASN A 40 -4.84 7.14 3.51
CA ASN A 40 -3.90 6.03 3.55
C ASN A 40 -2.70 6.27 4.48
N CYS A 41 -2.13 7.48 4.45
CA CYS A 41 -1.08 7.89 5.40
C CYS A 41 -1.58 7.81 6.84
N ALA A 42 -2.79 8.32 7.12
CA ALA A 42 -3.40 8.28 8.45
C ALA A 42 -3.65 6.84 8.93
N LEU A 43 -4.22 5.98 8.07
CA LEU A 43 -4.42 4.56 8.38
C LEU A 43 -3.11 3.83 8.67
N THR A 44 -2.06 4.14 7.92
CA THR A 44 -0.74 3.54 8.11
C THR A 44 -0.09 4.04 9.41
N LEU A 45 -0.28 5.31 9.75
CA LEU A 45 0.14 5.86 11.04
C LEU A 45 -0.57 5.16 12.20
N ILE A 46 -1.88 4.93 12.09
CA ILE A 46 -2.65 4.17 13.08
C ILE A 46 -2.10 2.75 13.19
N LEU A 47 -1.76 2.09 12.06
CA LEU A 47 -1.17 0.75 12.07
C LEU A 47 0.20 0.72 12.76
N VAL A 48 1.04 1.75 12.58
CA VAL A 48 2.33 1.87 13.28
C VAL A 48 2.12 2.05 14.78
N ALA A 49 1.20 2.93 15.19
CA ALA A 49 0.83 3.13 16.59
C ALA A 49 0.25 1.86 17.22
N GLN A 50 -0.60 1.13 16.47
CA GLN A 50 -1.15 -0.16 16.86
C GLN A 50 -0.05 -1.18 17.17
N ASN A 51 0.95 -1.34 16.30
CA ASN A 51 2.06 -2.27 16.56
C ASN A 51 2.87 -1.87 17.80
N TYR A 52 3.09 -0.57 18.03
CA TYR A 52 3.75 -0.08 19.23
C TYR A 52 2.97 -0.42 20.50
N LEU A 53 1.65 -0.21 20.48
CA LEU A 53 0.78 -0.56 21.61
C LEU A 53 0.71 -2.07 21.84
N ASP A 54 0.65 -2.87 20.77
CA ASP A 54 0.62 -4.34 20.88
C ASP A 54 1.90 -4.88 21.53
N CYS A 55 3.05 -4.38 21.08
CA CYS A 55 4.34 -4.71 21.69
C CYS A 55 4.39 -4.28 23.16
N THR A 56 3.91 -3.09 23.50
CA THR A 56 3.91 -2.59 24.88
C THR A 56 2.98 -3.41 25.78
N PHE A 57 1.80 -3.78 25.29
CA PHE A 57 0.85 -4.60 26.04
C PHE A 57 1.26 -6.07 26.14
N SER A 58 2.07 -6.56 25.21
CA SER A 58 2.66 -7.91 25.30
C SER A 58 3.67 -8.08 26.44
N LEU A 59 4.17 -6.97 27.01
CA LEU A 59 5.11 -6.98 28.13
C LEU A 59 4.42 -6.93 29.50
N ASP A 60 3.09 -6.75 29.53
CA ASP A 60 2.31 -6.59 30.75
C ASP A 60 1.14 -7.57 30.75
N ASP A 61 1.23 -8.60 31.58
CA ASP A 61 0.26 -9.70 31.64
C ASP A 61 -1.13 -9.24 32.10
N THR A 62 -1.25 -8.06 32.70
CA THR A 62 -2.54 -7.50 33.10
C THR A 62 -3.31 -6.86 31.94
N LYS A 63 -2.66 -6.63 30.79
CA LYS A 63 -3.21 -5.87 29.64
C LYS A 63 -3.71 -6.75 28.49
N VAL A 64 -4.24 -7.93 28.81
CA VAL A 64 -4.82 -8.89 27.85
C VAL A 64 -5.94 -8.24 27.00
N ILE A 65 -6.91 -7.57 27.64
CA ILE A 65 -8.06 -6.97 26.93
C ILE A 65 -7.65 -5.79 26.02
N PRO A 66 -6.85 -4.80 26.49
CA PRO A 66 -6.32 -3.76 25.60
C PRO A 66 -5.52 -4.33 24.41
N ARG A 67 -4.72 -5.38 24.63
CA ARG A 67 -3.98 -6.04 23.57
C ARG A 67 -4.89 -6.71 22.54
N LEU A 68 -5.96 -7.35 22.98
CA LEU A 68 -6.96 -7.95 22.09
C LEU A 68 -7.56 -6.89 21.16
N ILE A 69 -7.98 -5.75 21.70
CA ILE A 69 -8.57 -4.64 20.92
C ILE A 69 -7.58 -4.12 19.89
N VAL A 70 -6.34 -3.87 20.31
CA VAL A 70 -5.26 -3.36 19.45
C VAL A 70 -4.94 -4.35 18.34
N SER A 71 -4.88 -5.65 18.64
CA SER A 71 -4.71 -6.71 17.65
C SER A 71 -5.85 -6.73 16.61
N ILE A 72 -7.12 -6.65 17.04
CA ILE A 72 -8.28 -6.60 16.12
C ILE A 72 -8.16 -5.41 15.17
N LEU A 73 -7.83 -4.22 15.69
CA LEU A 73 -7.62 -3.02 14.88
C LEU A 73 -6.53 -3.23 13.83
N GLY A 74 -5.41 -3.86 14.19
CA GLY A 74 -4.32 -4.16 13.27
C GLY A 74 -4.77 -5.00 12.08
N TYR A 75 -5.51 -6.07 12.34
CA TYR A 75 -6.00 -6.96 11.27
C TYR A 75 -7.13 -6.36 10.43
N ALA A 76 -7.91 -5.42 10.97
CA ALA A 76 -8.94 -4.71 10.21
C ALA A 76 -8.36 -3.62 9.30
N ILE A 77 -7.34 -2.88 9.76
CA ILE A 77 -6.75 -1.73 9.05
C ILE A 77 -5.90 -2.17 7.85
N ARG A 78 -5.16 -3.28 7.95
CA ARG A 78 -4.27 -3.76 6.88
C ARG A 78 -4.95 -3.91 5.51
N PRO A 79 -6.06 -4.66 5.37
CA PRO A 79 -6.72 -4.78 4.07
C PRO A 79 -7.49 -3.51 3.68
N LEU A 80 -7.86 -2.65 4.64
CA LEU A 80 -8.43 -1.33 4.35
C LEU A 80 -7.43 -0.42 3.60
N ILE A 81 -6.14 -0.44 4.00
CA ILE A 81 -5.06 0.29 3.29
C ILE A 81 -4.96 -0.17 1.82
N LEU A 82 -5.07 -1.48 1.57
CA LEU A 82 -5.03 -2.02 0.20
C LEU A 82 -6.21 -1.55 -0.65
N ILE A 83 -7.42 -1.47 -0.08
CA ILE A 83 -8.60 -0.96 -0.81
C ILE A 83 -8.44 0.52 -1.16
N MET A 84 -7.87 1.33 -0.28
CA MET A 84 -7.65 2.74 -0.57
C MET A 84 -6.70 2.92 -1.77
N TRP A 85 -5.70 2.04 -1.93
CA TRP A 85 -4.88 2.03 -3.14
C TRP A 85 -5.63 1.55 -4.38
N LEU A 86 -6.43 0.49 -4.27
CA LEU A 86 -7.28 0.02 -5.37
C LEU A 86 -8.21 1.13 -5.89
N TYR A 87 -8.79 1.90 -4.97
CA TYR A 87 -9.66 3.04 -5.30
C TYR A 87 -8.94 4.13 -6.10
N LEU A 88 -7.62 4.27 -5.89
CA LEU A 88 -6.84 5.29 -6.56
C LEU A 88 -6.42 4.90 -7.98
N ILE A 89 -6.21 3.61 -8.26
CA ILE A 89 -5.76 3.12 -9.57
C ILE A 89 -6.88 3.16 -10.62
N ARG A 90 -8.10 2.69 -10.32
CA ARG A 90 -9.25 2.83 -11.25
C ARG A 90 -10.38 3.64 -10.64
N ARG A 91 -10.72 4.72 -11.34
CA ARG A 91 -11.72 5.73 -10.96
C ARG A 91 -13.17 5.27 -11.11
N ASP A 92 -13.46 4.35 -12.02
CA ASP A 92 -14.82 4.10 -12.51
C ASP A 92 -15.36 2.69 -12.21
N GLN A 93 -14.60 1.84 -11.50
CA GLN A 93 -15.12 0.55 -11.05
C GLN A 93 -15.68 0.61 -9.64
N LYS A 94 -16.91 0.09 -9.48
CA LYS A 94 -17.50 -0.15 -8.18
C LYS A 94 -16.71 -1.28 -7.49
N LEU A 95 -15.79 -0.94 -6.60
CA LEU A 95 -14.99 -1.88 -5.80
C LEU A 95 -15.81 -2.61 -4.72
N ILE A 96 -17.08 -2.93 -5.00
CA ILE A 96 -18.04 -3.51 -4.04
C ILE A 96 -17.52 -4.83 -3.50
N VAL A 97 -16.99 -5.70 -4.37
CA VAL A 97 -16.45 -7.01 -3.97
C VAL A 97 -15.28 -6.84 -2.99
N ALA A 98 -14.37 -5.90 -3.26
CA ALA A 98 -13.25 -5.62 -2.36
C ALA A 98 -13.76 -5.11 -0.99
N TRP A 99 -14.71 -4.17 -0.99
CA TRP A 99 -15.31 -3.65 0.24
C TRP A 99 -16.01 -4.74 1.06
N ILE A 100 -16.74 -5.65 0.40
CA ILE A 100 -17.37 -6.80 1.06
C ILE A 100 -16.31 -7.67 1.74
N LEU A 101 -15.18 -7.94 1.08
CA LEU A 101 -14.10 -8.74 1.66
C LEU A 101 -13.48 -8.07 2.90
N VAL A 102 -13.28 -6.75 2.90
CA VAL A 102 -12.76 -6.01 4.06
C VAL A 102 -13.75 -5.99 5.22
N ILE A 103 -15.03 -5.76 4.93
CA ILE A 103 -16.08 -5.77 5.97
C ILE A 103 -16.18 -7.16 6.59
N LEU A 104 -16.19 -8.21 5.76
CA LEU A 104 -16.21 -9.60 6.23
C LEU A 104 -14.97 -9.91 7.07
N ASN A 105 -13.77 -9.47 6.65
CA ASN A 105 -12.55 -9.61 7.45
C ASN A 105 -12.69 -8.95 8.82
N ALA A 106 -13.18 -7.71 8.86
CA ALA A 106 -13.38 -6.97 10.10
C ALA A 106 -14.36 -7.70 11.03
N ILE A 107 -15.49 -8.18 10.50
CA ILE A 107 -16.48 -8.95 11.27
C ILE A 107 -15.85 -10.22 11.85
N VAL A 108 -15.10 -10.98 11.04
CA VAL A 108 -14.41 -12.20 11.51
C VAL A 108 -13.43 -11.88 12.65
N HIS A 109 -12.69 -10.77 12.58
CA HIS A 109 -11.77 -10.41 13.66
C HIS A 109 -12.49 -9.85 14.90
N MET A 110 -13.66 -9.23 14.74
CA MET A 110 -14.53 -8.87 15.87
C MET A 110 -15.05 -10.10 16.62
N THR A 111 -15.13 -11.27 15.98
CA THR A 111 -15.51 -12.51 16.69
C THR A 111 -14.50 -12.94 17.76
N ALA A 112 -13.28 -12.38 17.76
CA ALA A 112 -12.28 -12.61 18.79
C ALA A 112 -12.72 -12.15 20.19
N PHE A 113 -13.69 -11.24 20.31
CA PHE A 113 -14.27 -10.84 21.60
C PHE A 113 -15.13 -11.94 22.23
N PHE A 114 -15.74 -12.80 21.42
CA PHE A 114 -16.73 -13.78 21.86
C PHE A 114 -16.23 -15.21 21.74
N SER A 115 -15.28 -15.47 20.84
CA SER A 115 -14.80 -16.82 20.53
C SER A 115 -13.31 -16.81 20.15
N GLY A 116 -12.56 -17.83 20.60
CA GLY A 116 -11.16 -18.02 20.22
C GLY A 116 -10.95 -18.51 18.78
N VAL A 117 -11.98 -18.46 17.94
CA VAL A 117 -11.97 -19.02 16.57
C VAL A 117 -11.00 -18.26 15.65
N CYS A 118 -10.93 -16.93 15.81
CA CYS A 118 -10.00 -16.08 15.06
C CYS A 118 -8.62 -16.06 15.74
N PHE A 119 -8.57 -15.56 16.97
CA PHE A 119 -7.42 -15.65 17.87
C PHE A 119 -7.89 -15.39 19.29
N THR A 120 -7.10 -15.82 20.26
CA THR A 120 -7.30 -15.52 21.68
C THR A 120 -5.95 -15.19 22.30
N ILE A 121 -5.99 -14.37 23.34
CA ILE A 121 -4.80 -14.09 24.16
C ILE A 121 -4.99 -14.90 25.42
N SER A 122 -4.09 -15.86 25.64
CA SER A 122 -4.13 -16.74 26.80
C SER A 122 -3.83 -15.96 28.08
N SER A 123 -4.12 -16.55 29.24
CA SER A 123 -3.94 -15.93 30.56
C SER A 123 -2.49 -15.62 30.91
N ASP A 124 -1.53 -16.24 30.21
CA ASP A 124 -0.09 -15.96 30.24
C ASP A 124 0.33 -14.89 29.24
N ASN A 125 -0.65 -14.14 28.70
CA ASN A 125 -0.43 -13.12 27.67
C ASN A 125 0.26 -13.69 26.41
N SER A 126 0.11 -15.00 26.14
CA SER A 126 0.59 -15.59 24.89
C SER A 126 -0.47 -15.45 23.80
N PHE A 127 -0.04 -15.10 22.58
CA PHE A 127 -0.94 -14.95 21.44
C PHE A 127 -1.22 -16.33 20.84
N VAL A 128 -2.44 -16.83 21.00
CA VAL A 128 -2.88 -18.11 20.45
C VAL A 128 -3.74 -17.86 19.22
N ARG A 129 -3.22 -18.24 18.05
CA ARG A 129 -3.92 -18.03 16.76
C ARG A 129 -4.89 -19.19 16.50
N GLY A 130 -6.14 -18.86 16.17
CA GLY A 130 -7.14 -19.83 15.73
C GLY A 130 -7.08 -20.11 14.22
N PRO A 131 -7.84 -21.10 13.72
CA PRO A 131 -7.85 -21.45 12.30
C PRO A 131 -8.33 -20.29 11.39
N LEU A 132 -9.26 -19.45 11.87
CA LEU A 132 -9.71 -18.26 11.14
C LEU A 132 -8.77 -17.06 11.29
N GLY A 133 -7.72 -17.15 12.09
CA GLY A 133 -6.70 -16.09 12.23
C GLY A 133 -5.83 -15.91 10.98
N TYR A 134 -5.94 -16.79 9.98
CA TYR A 134 -5.28 -16.64 8.68
C TYR A 134 -6.10 -15.86 7.66
N THR A 135 -7.39 -15.60 7.95
CA THR A 135 -8.30 -14.92 7.01
C THR A 135 -7.80 -13.54 6.58
N CYS A 136 -7.20 -12.76 7.49
CA CYS A 136 -6.62 -11.46 7.14
C CYS A 136 -5.48 -11.60 6.11
N HIS A 137 -4.64 -12.62 6.23
CA HIS A 137 -3.54 -12.85 5.29
C HIS A 137 -4.06 -13.28 3.92
N VAL A 138 -5.05 -14.19 3.89
CA VAL A 138 -5.67 -14.64 2.64
C VAL A 138 -6.39 -13.49 1.93
N ILE A 139 -7.20 -12.71 2.65
CA ILE A 139 -7.92 -11.57 2.08
C ILE A 139 -6.94 -10.50 1.59
N SER A 140 -5.89 -10.20 2.37
CA SER A 140 -4.85 -9.26 1.94
C SER A 140 -4.12 -9.76 0.69
N ALA A 141 -3.83 -11.06 0.58
CA ALA A 141 -3.19 -11.64 -0.61
C ALA A 141 -4.10 -11.54 -1.85
N VAL A 142 -5.39 -11.83 -1.72
CA VAL A 142 -6.37 -11.66 -2.81
C VAL A 142 -6.46 -10.20 -3.24
N LEU A 143 -6.57 -9.26 -2.29
CA LEU A 143 -6.60 -7.82 -2.59
C LEU A 143 -5.29 -7.34 -3.23
N LEU A 144 -4.15 -7.89 -2.83
CA LEU A 144 -2.85 -7.58 -3.40
C LEU A 144 -2.73 -8.06 -4.85
N LEU A 145 -3.19 -9.27 -5.15
CA LEU A 145 -3.24 -9.80 -6.51
C LEU A 145 -4.18 -8.95 -7.38
N TYR A 146 -5.31 -8.52 -6.82
CA TYR A 146 -6.23 -7.64 -7.53
C TYR A 146 -5.61 -6.26 -7.79
N LEU A 147 -4.89 -5.70 -6.82
CA LEU A 147 -4.14 -4.45 -6.96
C LEU A 147 -3.07 -4.57 -8.04
N TYR A 148 -2.34 -5.68 -8.07
CA TYR A 148 -1.33 -5.97 -9.08
C TYR A 148 -1.94 -6.02 -10.48
N TRP A 149 -3.00 -6.82 -10.66
CA TRP A 149 -3.69 -6.95 -11.93
C TRP A 149 -4.19 -5.60 -12.46
N LEU A 150 -4.81 -4.80 -11.59
CA LEU A 150 -5.29 -3.47 -11.93
C LEU A 150 -4.15 -2.51 -12.30
N SER A 151 -3.02 -2.60 -11.58
CA SER A 151 -1.83 -1.81 -11.88
C SER A 151 -1.23 -2.16 -13.25
N ALA A 152 -1.21 -3.46 -13.59
CA ALA A 152 -0.73 -3.97 -14.87
C ALA A 152 -1.65 -3.57 -16.03
N ASP A 153 -2.97 -3.66 -15.83
CA ASP A 153 -3.96 -3.24 -16.83
C ASP A 153 -3.87 -1.73 -17.12
N MET A 154 -3.80 -0.90 -16.07
CA MET A 154 -3.60 0.55 -16.23
C MET A 154 -2.27 0.86 -16.94
N TYR A 155 -1.23 0.08 -16.68
CA TYR A 155 0.04 0.23 -17.39
C TYR A 155 -0.15 -0.04 -18.88
N ILE A 156 -0.75 -1.18 -19.26
CA ILE A 156 -1.01 -1.59 -20.66
C ILE A 156 -1.82 -0.53 -21.40
N GLU A 157 -2.90 -0.02 -20.79
CA GLU A 157 -3.74 1.04 -21.37
C GLU A 157 -2.91 2.29 -21.69
N ASN A 158 -2.08 2.74 -20.74
CA ASN A 158 -1.19 3.89 -20.96
C ASN A 158 -0.13 3.65 -22.05
N VAL A 159 0.23 2.40 -22.36
CA VAL A 159 1.15 2.07 -23.47
C VAL A 159 0.42 2.26 -24.79
N ASN A 160 -0.77 1.67 -24.90
CA ASN A 160 -1.55 1.64 -26.12
C ASN A 160 -1.92 3.06 -26.56
N ASP A 161 -2.40 3.90 -25.62
CA ASP A 161 -2.72 5.31 -25.88
C ASP A 161 -1.53 6.08 -26.51
N GLN A 162 -0.29 5.76 -26.10
CA GLN A 162 0.89 6.44 -26.63
C GLN A 162 1.37 5.88 -27.96
N ILE A 163 1.20 4.59 -28.21
CA ILE A 163 1.43 4.00 -29.53
C ILE A 163 0.50 4.66 -30.53
N ASP A 164 -0.77 4.82 -30.16
CA ASP A 164 -1.79 5.46 -30.99
C ASP A 164 -1.47 6.95 -31.24
N GLU A 165 -1.08 7.71 -30.21
CA GLU A 165 -0.62 9.09 -30.37
C GLU A 165 0.64 9.19 -31.26
N GLY A 166 1.58 8.26 -31.11
CA GLY A 166 2.80 8.20 -31.91
C GLY A 166 2.51 7.91 -33.38
N ALA A 167 1.62 6.95 -33.64
CA ALA A 167 1.14 6.63 -34.98
C ALA A 167 0.41 7.81 -35.62
N ALA A 168 -0.45 8.51 -34.87
CA ALA A 168 -1.14 9.71 -35.34
C ALA A 168 -0.18 10.88 -35.67
N LYS A 169 0.87 11.07 -34.88
CA LYS A 169 1.92 12.07 -35.15
C LYS A 169 2.78 11.70 -36.36
N ALA A 170 3.08 10.42 -36.55
CA ALA A 170 3.81 9.94 -37.73
C ALA A 170 2.97 10.09 -39.01
N ALA A 171 1.68 9.77 -38.95
CA ALA A 171 0.75 9.92 -40.07
C ALA A 171 0.52 11.39 -40.48
N SER A 172 0.62 12.34 -39.53
CA SER A 172 0.45 13.77 -39.81
C SER A 172 1.69 14.47 -40.36
N GLY A 173 2.80 13.75 -40.59
CA GLY A 173 4.01 14.30 -41.23
C GLY A 173 4.75 15.38 -40.42
N ILE A 174 4.41 15.56 -39.14
CA ILE A 174 5.01 16.58 -38.26
C ILE A 174 6.39 16.08 -37.80
N SER A 175 7.40 16.30 -38.64
CA SER A 175 8.82 16.13 -38.32
C SER A 175 9.25 17.21 -37.33
N SER A 176 9.28 16.89 -36.04
CA SER A 176 9.77 17.79 -34.99
C SER A 176 11.17 17.41 -34.49
N THR A 177 12.12 18.31 -34.82
CA THR A 177 13.41 18.62 -34.19
C THR A 177 14.09 17.51 -33.34
N THR A 178 15.10 16.88 -33.93
CA THR A 178 15.67 15.57 -33.56
C THR A 178 16.45 15.50 -32.24
N SER A 179 17.04 16.59 -31.73
CA SER A 179 18.02 16.49 -30.62
C SER A 179 17.38 16.51 -29.20
N ASN A 180 16.46 17.43 -28.91
CA ASN A 180 15.78 17.49 -27.60
C ASN A 180 14.70 16.41 -27.41
N ASN A 181 14.20 15.86 -28.52
CA ASN A 181 13.20 14.80 -28.51
C ASN A 181 13.80 13.43 -28.22
N GLN A 182 15.05 13.17 -28.62
CA GLN A 182 15.76 11.91 -28.37
C GLN A 182 16.00 11.68 -26.88
N MET A 183 16.55 12.67 -26.18
CA MET A 183 16.79 12.59 -24.73
C MET A 183 15.48 12.44 -23.94
N LYS A 184 14.40 13.08 -24.39
CA LYS A 184 13.05 12.88 -23.83
C LYS A 184 12.48 11.49 -24.14
N GLN A 185 12.72 10.95 -25.34
CA GLN A 185 12.28 9.61 -25.72
C GLN A 185 12.99 8.53 -24.91
N ASP A 186 14.29 8.69 -24.69
CA ASP A 186 15.09 7.75 -23.89
C ASP A 186 14.71 7.83 -22.40
N PHE A 187 14.48 9.04 -21.88
CA PHE A 187 13.93 9.21 -20.53
C PHE A 187 12.53 8.56 -20.38
N MET A 188 11.69 8.68 -21.41
CA MET A 188 10.37 8.03 -21.45
C MET A 188 10.48 6.50 -21.50
N ARG A 189 11.44 5.94 -22.25
CA ARG A 189 11.73 4.51 -22.30
C ARG A 189 12.24 3.95 -20.96
N TYR A 190 13.11 4.68 -20.26
CA TYR A 190 13.57 4.27 -18.93
C TYR A 190 12.47 4.38 -17.87
N SER A 191 11.68 5.46 -17.90
CA SER A 191 10.52 5.62 -17.03
C SER A 191 9.47 4.53 -17.26
N TYR A 192 9.42 3.93 -18.44
CA TYR A 192 8.49 2.86 -18.82
C TYR A 192 8.83 1.52 -18.17
N GLY A 193 10.10 1.11 -18.22
CA GLY A 193 10.55 -0.09 -17.50
C GLY A 193 10.32 0.02 -15.99
N LEU A 194 10.52 1.22 -15.42
CA LEU A 194 10.20 1.54 -14.02
C LEU A 194 8.68 1.46 -13.73
N GLY A 195 7.84 1.79 -14.70
CA GLY A 195 6.37 1.81 -14.55
C GLY A 195 5.76 0.43 -14.23
N ALA A 196 6.24 -0.64 -14.86
CA ALA A 196 5.78 -2.01 -14.57
C ALA A 196 6.51 -2.64 -13.37
N LEU A 197 7.74 -2.19 -13.11
CA LEU A 197 8.59 -2.74 -12.07
C LEU A 197 8.07 -2.38 -10.67
N VAL A 198 7.58 -1.15 -10.47
CA VAL A 198 7.16 -0.68 -9.14
C VAL A 198 6.04 -1.54 -8.52
N PRO A 199 4.87 -1.76 -9.17
CA PRO A 199 3.84 -2.62 -8.60
C PRO A 199 4.33 -4.05 -8.35
N THR A 200 5.14 -4.59 -9.26
CA THR A 200 5.70 -5.95 -9.15
C THR A 200 6.60 -6.08 -7.92
N VAL A 201 7.50 -5.12 -7.71
CA VAL A 201 8.39 -5.08 -6.54
C VAL A 201 7.59 -4.89 -5.25
N CYS A 202 6.58 -4.02 -5.24
CA CYS A 202 5.72 -3.82 -4.07
C CYS A 202 5.00 -5.12 -3.65
N VAL A 203 4.46 -5.87 -4.61
CA VAL A 203 3.80 -7.16 -4.34
C VAL A 203 4.79 -8.17 -3.79
N LEU A 204 5.98 -8.28 -4.40
CA LEU A 204 7.03 -9.19 -3.95
C LEU A 204 7.50 -8.86 -2.53
N ILE A 205 7.71 -7.57 -2.21
CA ILE A 205 8.07 -7.12 -0.86
C ILE A 205 6.99 -7.54 0.15
N ILE A 206 5.71 -7.30 -0.16
CA ILE A 206 4.61 -7.67 0.74
C ILE A 206 4.54 -9.19 0.96
N VAL A 207 4.67 -9.99 -0.10
CA VAL A 207 4.66 -11.46 0.01
C VAL A 207 5.82 -11.95 0.89
N ILE A 208 7.03 -11.45 0.66
CA ILE A 208 8.20 -11.80 1.48
C ILE A 208 7.95 -11.42 2.94
N SER A 209 7.43 -10.22 3.20
CA SER A 209 7.14 -9.77 4.56
C SER A 209 6.07 -10.60 5.26
N VAL A 210 5.02 -11.06 4.56
CA VAL A 210 4.04 -12.00 5.13
C VAL A 210 4.69 -13.33 5.51
N VAL A 211 5.55 -13.86 4.64
CA VAL A 211 6.27 -15.11 4.91
C VAL A 211 7.20 -14.94 6.12
N MET A 212 7.94 -13.83 6.19
CA MET A 212 8.81 -13.51 7.32
C MET A 212 8.02 -13.39 8.63
N ASP A 213 6.89 -12.69 8.63
CA ASP A 213 6.02 -12.58 9.82
C ASP A 213 5.47 -13.95 10.26
N SER A 214 5.15 -14.85 9.32
CA SER A 214 4.64 -16.19 9.64
C SER A 214 5.72 -17.14 10.20
N ARG A 215 6.98 -16.96 9.80
CA ARG A 215 8.12 -17.82 10.17
C ARG A 215 8.85 -17.34 11.43
N ILE A 216 8.87 -16.04 11.70
CA ILE A 216 9.67 -15.40 12.77
C ILE A 216 8.82 -15.06 14.01
N GLY A 217 7.54 -15.46 14.03
CA GLY A 217 6.52 -15.08 15.01
C GLY A 217 6.72 -15.46 16.49
N GLY A 218 7.95 -15.79 16.93
CA GLY A 218 8.29 -16.09 18.33
C GLY A 218 9.19 -15.06 19.03
N MET A 219 9.76 -14.08 18.32
CA MET A 219 10.57 -13.03 18.96
C MET A 219 9.79 -11.72 19.03
N TYR A 220 9.84 -11.03 20.17
CA TYR A 220 9.29 -9.69 20.39
C TYR A 220 9.77 -8.71 19.31
N GLN A 221 9.03 -8.63 18.20
CA GLN A 221 9.31 -7.70 17.13
C GLN A 221 8.43 -6.47 17.31
N PRO A 222 9.02 -5.27 17.32
CA PRO A 222 8.26 -4.04 17.54
C PRO A 222 7.29 -3.69 16.42
N ILE A 223 7.72 -3.97 15.20
CA ILE A 223 6.99 -3.66 14.00
C ILE A 223 7.04 -4.92 13.16
N ALA A 224 5.85 -5.43 12.83
CA ALA A 224 5.70 -6.52 11.87
C ALA A 224 6.38 -6.14 10.54
N PHE A 225 7.11 -7.08 9.92
CA PHE A 225 7.73 -6.83 8.62
C PHE A 225 6.67 -6.39 7.59
N LEU A 226 5.45 -6.92 7.69
CA LEU A 226 4.34 -6.51 6.86
C LEU A 226 3.99 -5.02 7.01
N THR A 227 4.12 -4.43 8.20
CA THR A 227 3.86 -2.99 8.37
C THR A 227 4.96 -2.14 7.73
N ILE A 228 6.23 -2.56 7.82
CA ILE A 228 7.34 -1.88 7.14
C ILE A 228 7.14 -1.95 5.62
N ALA A 229 6.75 -3.12 5.11
CA ALA A 229 6.41 -3.31 3.71
C ALA A 229 5.25 -2.43 3.26
N ILE A 230 4.15 -2.38 4.01
CA ILE A 230 2.99 -1.53 3.67
C ILE A 230 3.40 -0.06 3.61
N THR A 231 4.15 0.45 4.59
CA THR A 231 4.64 1.84 4.57
C THR A 231 5.56 2.11 3.38
N SER A 232 6.45 1.17 3.05
CA SER A 232 7.35 1.28 1.91
C SER A 232 6.61 1.26 0.58
N CYS A 233 5.67 0.34 0.43
CA CYS A 233 4.82 0.24 -0.75
C CYS A 233 3.94 1.49 -0.91
N ASN A 234 3.47 2.12 0.18
CA ASN A 234 2.74 3.38 0.08
C ASN A 234 3.57 4.49 -0.59
N LEU A 235 4.85 4.61 -0.21
CA LEU A 235 5.76 5.58 -0.81
C LEU A 235 5.99 5.26 -2.29
N PHE A 236 6.28 4.00 -2.62
CA PHE A 236 6.54 3.61 -4.00
C PHE A 236 5.31 3.77 -4.91
N TYR A 237 4.13 3.38 -4.45
CA TYR A 237 2.88 3.60 -5.18
C TYR A 237 2.62 5.09 -5.39
N TYR A 238 2.83 5.92 -4.36
CA TYR A 238 2.72 7.37 -4.50
C TYR A 238 3.65 7.92 -5.59
N ILE A 239 4.94 7.55 -5.56
CA ILE A 239 5.93 8.00 -6.56
C ILE A 239 5.50 7.56 -7.96
N TRP A 240 5.04 6.33 -8.12
CA TRP A 240 4.56 5.80 -9.39
C TRP A 240 3.34 6.57 -9.93
N LEU A 241 2.38 6.88 -9.06
CA LEU A 241 1.20 7.67 -9.43
C LEU A 241 1.56 9.13 -9.76
N HIS A 242 2.47 9.74 -9.00
CA HIS A 242 2.98 11.07 -9.27
C HIS A 242 3.56 11.17 -10.67
N PHE A 243 4.42 10.22 -11.06
CA PHE A 243 4.95 10.17 -12.43
C PHE A 243 3.85 9.99 -13.48
N GLY A 244 2.84 9.17 -13.19
CA GLY A 244 1.65 9.02 -14.03
C GLY A 244 0.90 10.35 -14.23
N PHE A 245 0.67 11.12 -13.16
CA PHE A 245 -0.03 12.41 -13.23
C PHE A 245 0.78 13.51 -13.89
N ALA A 246 2.08 13.61 -13.57
CA ALA A 246 2.99 14.58 -14.17
C ALA A 246 3.05 14.41 -15.70
N ARG A 247 3.08 13.16 -16.18
CA ARG A 247 3.07 12.84 -17.62
C ARG A 247 1.78 13.30 -18.31
N LYS A 248 0.60 13.05 -17.71
CA LYS A 248 -0.70 13.48 -18.26
C LYS A 248 -0.82 15.01 -18.35
N HIS A 249 -0.21 15.76 -17.42
CA HIS A 249 -0.21 17.23 -17.46
C HIS A 249 0.78 17.79 -18.47
N GLY A 250 1.97 17.19 -18.60
CA GLY A 250 2.97 17.59 -19.61
C GLY A 250 2.51 17.42 -21.06
N GLY A 251 1.56 16.51 -21.33
CA GLY A 251 0.95 16.35 -22.66
C GLY A 251 -0.04 17.44 -23.03
N LYS A 252 -0.81 17.96 -22.06
CA LYS A 252 -1.89 18.94 -22.32
C LYS A 252 -1.40 20.36 -22.62
N LEU A 253 -0.22 20.74 -22.12
CA LEU A 253 0.38 22.05 -22.39
C LEU A 253 0.95 22.20 -23.80
N LYS A 254 0.94 21.15 -24.63
CA LYS A 254 1.45 21.18 -26.01
C LYS A 254 0.37 21.30 -27.09
N VAL A 255 -0.91 21.39 -26.70
CA VAL A 255 -2.06 21.43 -27.63
C VAL A 255 -2.83 22.76 -27.55
N SER A 256 -2.28 23.75 -26.82
CA SER A 256 -2.75 25.14 -26.81
C SER A 256 -1.69 26.04 -27.42
#